data_AF-A0A2T6FDD8-F1
#
_entry.id   AF-A0A2T6FDD8-F1
#
_cell.length_a   1.000
_cell.length_b   1.000
_cell.length_c   1.000
_cell.angle_alpha   90.00
_cell.angle_beta   90.00
_cell.angle_gamma   90.00
#
_symmetry.space_group_name_H-M   'P 1'
#
loop_
_entity.id
_entity.type
_entity.pdbx_description
1 polymer ?
#
loop_
_entity_poly.entity_id
_entity_poly.type
_entity_poly.pdbx_seq_one_letter_code
_entity_poly.pdbx_strand_id
1 'polypeptide(L)'
;MTNLARINSNNIDHKQPLSGVTELVLTSDTPEQLALLMPMIAYLSNSTQDRWITWIAPHNISRELLESYGVNTRYIRVIHCHDQLSLLWVTWEALAAGNSHTVISSPGKLTDKELNQLELAAMQGRCQGLLLRVR
;
A
#
# COMPACT_ATOMS: atom_id res chain seq x y z
N MET A 1 26.25 -0.76 -51.64
CA MET A 1 26.75 -0.63 -50.25
C MET A 1 25.59 -0.17 -49.39
N THR A 2 24.81 -1.12 -48.90
CA THR A 2 23.56 -0.87 -48.15
C THR A 2 23.89 -0.90 -46.67
N ASN A 3 23.91 0.27 -46.03
CA ASN A 3 24.14 0.36 -44.58
C ASN A 3 22.78 0.45 -43.89
N LEU A 4 22.23 -0.69 -43.47
CA LEU A 4 21.07 -0.73 -42.59
C LEU A 4 21.50 -0.25 -41.21
N ALA A 5 21.02 0.93 -40.82
CA ALA A 5 21.09 1.39 -39.45
C ALA A 5 20.35 0.39 -38.55
N ARG A 6 21.14 -0.35 -37.76
CA ARG A 6 20.68 -1.29 -36.75
C ARG A 6 19.91 -0.51 -35.68
N ILE A 7 18.59 -0.66 -35.66
CA ILE A 7 17.73 -0.10 -34.61
C ILE A 7 18.07 -0.83 -33.31
N ASN A 8 18.64 -0.11 -32.35
CA ASN A 8 18.86 -0.61 -30.98
C ASN A 8 17.51 -0.69 -30.25
N SER A 9 16.81 -1.79 -30.44
CA SER A 9 15.66 -2.18 -29.62
C SER A 9 16.18 -2.70 -28.28
N ASN A 10 16.46 -1.84 -27.30
CA ASN A 10 16.71 -2.25 -25.91
C ASN A 10 16.62 -1.09 -24.90
N ASN A 11 15.64 -0.21 -25.03
CA ASN A 11 15.21 0.62 -23.90
C ASN A 11 13.84 0.14 -23.45
N ILE A 12 13.82 -1.02 -22.82
CA ILE A 12 12.71 -1.41 -21.98
C ILE A 12 12.84 -0.47 -20.78
N ASP A 13 12.11 0.65 -20.81
CA ASP A 13 11.87 1.42 -19.61
C ASP A 13 11.32 0.41 -18.59
N HIS A 14 12.17 -0.04 -17.67
CA HIS A 14 11.71 -0.62 -16.43
C HIS A 14 10.92 0.50 -15.77
N LYS A 15 9.61 0.57 -16.07
CA LYS A 15 8.67 1.41 -15.33
C LYS A 15 8.89 1.05 -13.88
N GLN A 16 9.65 1.89 -13.17
CA GLN A 16 9.80 1.72 -11.75
C GLN A 16 8.37 1.67 -11.20
N PRO A 17 8.05 0.73 -10.31
CA PRO A 17 6.75 0.72 -9.68
C PRO A 17 6.54 2.13 -9.13
N LEU A 18 5.44 2.76 -9.55
CA LEU A 18 5.06 4.07 -9.05
C LEU A 18 5.18 4.02 -7.53
N SER A 19 5.69 5.08 -6.92
CA SER A 19 5.82 5.25 -5.47
C SER A 19 5.07 6.52 -5.09
N GLY A 20 4.39 6.52 -3.95
CA GLY A 20 3.56 7.64 -3.54
C GLY A 20 2.37 7.22 -2.70
N VAL A 21 1.46 8.15 -2.45
CA VAL A 21 0.29 7.94 -1.58
C VAL A 21 -0.98 8.16 -2.38
N THR A 22 -1.95 7.27 -2.21
CA THR A 22 -3.32 7.38 -2.73
C THR A 22 -4.28 7.40 -1.55
N GLU A 23 -5.19 8.37 -1.52
CA GLU A 23 -6.28 8.40 -0.55
C GLU A 23 -7.52 7.71 -1.13
N LEU A 24 -8.09 6.78 -0.37
CA LEU A 24 -9.35 6.13 -0.69
C LEU A 24 -10.40 6.53 0.35
N VAL A 25 -11.46 7.17 -0.13
CA VAL A 25 -12.51 7.72 0.71
C VAL A 25 -13.68 6.74 0.81
N LEU A 26 -13.91 6.25 2.02
CA LEU A 26 -15.01 5.39 2.41
C LEU A 26 -16.17 6.23 2.96
N THR A 27 -17.40 5.76 2.75
CA THR A 27 -18.63 6.41 3.24
C THR A 27 -18.92 6.12 4.72
N SER A 28 -18.27 5.11 5.30
CA SER A 28 -18.40 4.71 6.70
C SER A 28 -17.26 3.77 7.10
N ASP A 29 -17.06 3.58 8.41
CA ASP A 29 -16.12 2.59 8.97
C ASP A 29 -16.84 1.27 9.26
N THR A 30 -17.51 0.70 8.26
CA THR A 30 -18.21 -0.59 8.43
C THR A 30 -17.45 -1.73 7.75
N PRO A 31 -17.60 -2.97 8.23
CA PRO A 31 -17.02 -4.15 7.59
C PRO A 31 -17.40 -4.29 6.11
N GLU A 32 -18.62 -3.92 5.72
CA GLU A 32 -19.09 -3.97 4.33
C GLU A 32 -18.35 -2.98 3.43
N GLN A 33 -18.10 -1.79 3.96
CA GLN A 33 -17.37 -0.74 3.24
C GLN A 33 -15.89 -1.12 3.10
N LEU A 34 -15.32 -1.78 4.11
CA LEU A 34 -13.96 -2.34 4.06
C LEU A 34 -13.87 -3.53 3.09
N ALA A 35 -14.92 -4.36 3.00
CA ALA A 35 -14.98 -5.51 2.11
C ALA A 35 -14.83 -5.12 0.63
N LEU A 36 -15.19 -3.89 0.25
CA LEU A 36 -14.98 -3.36 -1.11
C LEU A 36 -13.50 -3.33 -1.53
N LEU A 37 -12.58 -3.29 -0.57
CA LEU A 37 -11.14 -3.28 -0.80
C LEU A 37 -10.56 -4.68 -0.97
N MET A 38 -11.27 -5.71 -0.50
CA MET A 38 -10.74 -7.07 -0.43
C MET A 38 -10.30 -7.64 -1.78
N PRO A 39 -11.03 -7.45 -2.91
CA PRO A 39 -10.57 -7.95 -4.20
C PRO A 39 -9.22 -7.35 -4.64
N MET A 40 -9.01 -6.06 -4.37
CA MET A 40 -7.74 -5.39 -4.65
C MET A 40 -6.62 -5.92 -3.75
N ILE A 41 -6.90 -6.12 -2.45
CA ILE A 41 -5.91 -6.68 -1.51
C ILE A 41 -5.54 -8.11 -1.89
N ALA A 42 -6.53 -8.92 -2.28
CA ALA A 42 -6.32 -10.28 -2.76
C ALA A 42 -5.42 -10.28 -4.01
N TYR A 43 -5.72 -9.42 -5.00
CA TYR A 43 -4.87 -9.26 -6.18
C TYR A 43 -3.43 -8.86 -5.81
N LEU A 44 -3.26 -7.83 -4.97
CA LEU A 44 -1.94 -7.34 -4.56
C LEU A 44 -1.14 -8.40 -3.80
N SER A 45 -1.78 -9.18 -2.93
CA SER A 45 -1.11 -10.21 -2.13
C SER A 45 -0.59 -11.39 -2.97
N ASN A 46 -1.14 -11.55 -4.18
CA ASN A 46 -0.76 -12.59 -5.12
C ASN A 46 0.14 -12.06 -6.26
N SER A 47 0.32 -10.74 -6.40
CA SER A 47 1.03 -10.14 -7.55
C SER A 47 2.55 -10.04 -7.36
N THR A 48 3.02 -10.00 -6.11
CA THR A 48 4.45 -10.04 -5.80
C THR A 48 4.72 -10.94 -4.60
N GLN A 49 5.94 -11.49 -4.55
CA GLN A 49 6.37 -12.48 -3.56
C GLN A 49 7.59 -12.03 -2.74
N ASP A 50 8.09 -10.80 -2.95
CA ASP A 50 9.35 -10.31 -2.40
C ASP A 50 9.19 -9.29 -1.27
N ARG A 51 8.00 -8.68 -1.14
CA ARG A 51 7.70 -7.63 -0.14
C ARG A 51 6.31 -7.81 0.44
N TRP A 52 6.09 -7.22 1.61
CA TRP A 52 4.81 -7.30 2.31
C TRP A 52 3.75 -6.36 1.73
N ILE A 53 2.48 -6.74 1.86
CA ILE A 53 1.42 -5.79 2.18
C ILE A 53 1.46 -5.56 3.69
N THR A 54 1.65 -4.32 4.12
CA THR A 54 1.54 -3.96 5.53
C THR A 54 0.21 -3.27 5.76
N TRP A 55 -0.67 -3.85 6.56
CA TRP A 55 -1.92 -3.22 6.95
C TRP A 55 -1.82 -2.75 8.40
N ILE A 56 -1.81 -1.45 8.59
CA ILE A 56 -1.85 -0.80 9.90
C ILE A 56 -3.31 -0.48 10.20
N ALA A 57 -3.95 -1.32 11.00
CA ALA A 57 -5.39 -1.29 11.20
C ALA A 57 -5.74 -0.81 12.63
N PRO A 58 -6.71 0.11 12.78
CA PRO A 58 -7.23 0.49 14.09
C PRO A 58 -8.06 -0.63 14.74
N HIS A 59 -8.56 -1.58 13.94
CA HIS A 59 -9.40 -2.69 14.37
C HIS A 59 -8.78 -4.04 14.00
N ASN A 60 -9.20 -5.11 14.68
CA ASN A 60 -8.73 -6.45 14.36
C ASN A 60 -9.31 -6.92 13.01
N ILE A 61 -8.42 -7.31 12.10
CA ILE A 61 -8.77 -7.95 10.82
C ILE A 61 -8.42 -9.43 10.99
N SER A 62 -9.42 -10.30 10.97
CA SER A 62 -9.19 -11.72 11.20
C SER A 62 -8.52 -12.36 9.97
N ARG A 63 -7.72 -13.39 10.23
CA ARG A 63 -7.12 -14.21 9.18
C ARG A 63 -8.18 -14.87 8.31
N GLU A 64 -9.24 -15.36 8.94
CA GLU A 64 -10.35 -16.06 8.28
C GLU A 64 -11.07 -15.13 7.30
N LEU A 65 -11.25 -13.85 7.66
CA LEU A 65 -11.82 -12.85 6.77
C LEU A 65 -10.93 -12.68 5.52
N LEU A 66 -9.62 -12.47 5.72
CA LEU A 66 -8.67 -12.31 4.61
C LEU A 66 -8.68 -13.53 3.68
N GLU A 67 -8.64 -14.73 4.25
CA GLU A 67 -8.64 -15.98 3.48
C GLU A 67 -9.98 -16.19 2.73
N SER A 68 -11.11 -15.78 3.32
CA SER A 68 -12.42 -15.88 2.66
C SER A 68 -12.53 -15.05 1.38
N TYR A 69 -11.74 -13.97 1.25
CA TYR A 69 -11.64 -13.15 0.05
C TYR A 69 -10.47 -13.54 -0.88
N GLY A 70 -9.74 -14.61 -0.58
CA GLY A 70 -8.61 -15.07 -1.39
C GLY A 70 -7.32 -14.27 -1.19
N VAL A 71 -7.21 -13.52 -0.09
CA VAL A 71 -5.95 -12.85 0.26
C VAL A 71 -4.90 -13.90 0.63
N ASN A 72 -3.72 -13.79 0.03
CA ASN A 72 -2.59 -14.62 0.38
C ASN A 72 -2.00 -14.17 1.71
N THR A 73 -2.40 -14.83 2.80
CA THR A 73 -2.02 -14.45 4.16
C THR A 73 -0.54 -14.68 4.49
N ARG A 74 0.24 -15.26 3.56
CA ARG A 74 1.70 -15.37 3.66
C ARG A 74 2.42 -14.06 3.32
N TYR A 75 1.76 -13.14 2.60
CA TYR A 75 2.36 -11.88 2.11
C TYR A 75 1.70 -10.62 2.68
N ILE A 76 0.81 -10.79 3.66
CA ILE A 76 0.23 -9.68 4.40
C ILE A 76 0.66 -9.75 5.86
N ARG A 77 1.04 -8.61 6.43
CA ARG A 77 1.18 -8.43 7.88
C ARG A 77 0.20 -7.38 8.35
N VAL A 78 -0.46 -7.67 9.47
CA VAL A 78 -1.38 -6.74 10.13
C VAL A 78 -0.71 -6.22 11.39
N ILE A 79 -0.64 -4.90 11.53
CA ILE A 79 -0.13 -4.20 12.70
C ILE A 79 -1.32 -3.50 13.35
N HIS A 80 -1.58 -3.83 14.61
CA HIS A 80 -2.64 -3.19 15.39
C HIS A 80 -2.05 -1.99 16.14
N CYS A 81 -2.63 -0.82 15.90
CA CYS A 81 -2.27 0.42 16.60
C CYS A 81 -3.54 1.00 17.22
N HIS A 82 -3.48 1.32 18.51
CA HIS A 82 -4.65 1.73 19.29
C HIS A 82 -4.81 3.26 19.42
N ASP A 83 -3.77 4.04 19.15
CA ASP A 83 -3.81 5.51 19.19
C ASP A 83 -3.36 6.14 17.86
N GLN A 84 -3.83 7.36 17.61
CA GLN A 84 -3.66 8.04 16.33
C GLN A 84 -2.23 8.51 16.06
N LEU A 85 -1.48 8.92 17.09
CA LEU A 85 -0.08 9.32 16.93
C LEU A 85 0.77 8.12 16.54
N SER A 86 0.53 6.97 17.18
CA SER A 86 1.15 5.70 16.79
C SER A 86 0.75 5.29 15.38
N LEU A 87 -0.51 5.46 14.96
CA LEU A 87 -0.94 5.15 13.59
C LEU A 87 -0.15 5.94 12.54
N LEU A 88 -0.03 7.26 12.69
CA LEU A 88 0.71 8.10 11.74
C LEU A 88 2.19 7.73 11.71
N TRP A 89 2.82 7.60 12.88
CA TRP A 89 4.24 7.26 12.98
C TRP A 89 4.56 5.88 12.40
N VAL A 90 3.78 4.85 12.76
CA VAL A 90 3.94 3.49 12.23
C VAL A 90 3.68 3.45 10.72
N THR A 91 2.77 4.29 10.21
CA THR A 91 2.54 4.44 8.77
C THR A 91 3.77 4.99 8.08
N TRP A 92 4.36 6.06 8.62
CA TRP A 92 5.59 6.64 8.10
C TRP A 92 6.74 5.62 8.10
N GLU A 93 6.98 4.94 9.22
CA GLU A 93 8.03 3.92 9.36
C GLU A 93 7.83 2.76 8.37
N ALA A 94 6.61 2.22 8.25
CA ALA A 94 6.32 1.12 7.35
C ALA A 94 6.52 1.48 5.87
N LEU A 95 6.24 2.73 5.49
CA LEU A 95 6.51 3.28 4.17
C LEU A 95 8.01 3.43 3.95
N ALA A 96 8.72 4.14 4.84
CA ALA A 96 10.13 4.47 4.71
C ALA A 96 11.05 3.24 4.73
N ALA A 97 10.69 2.19 5.46
CA ALA A 97 11.49 0.98 5.62
C ALA A 97 11.66 0.17 4.33
N GLY A 98 10.78 0.34 3.33
CA GLY A 98 10.88 -0.33 2.03
C GLY A 98 10.65 -1.85 2.01
N ASN A 99 10.31 -2.42 3.16
CA ASN A 99 9.98 -3.84 3.33
C ASN A 99 8.60 -4.22 2.76
N SER A 100 7.80 -3.23 2.37
CA SER A 100 6.44 -3.40 1.85
C SER A 100 6.37 -2.87 0.44
N HIS A 101 5.62 -3.52 -0.45
CA HIS A 101 5.26 -2.89 -1.72
C HIS A 101 4.02 -2.01 -1.58
N THR A 102 3.14 -2.34 -0.62
CA THR A 102 1.93 -1.58 -0.30
C THR A 102 1.80 -1.44 1.21
N VAL A 103 1.51 -0.22 1.68
CA VAL A 103 1.14 0.06 3.08
C VAL A 103 -0.29 0.59 3.09
N ILE A 104 -1.18 -0.07 3.82
CA ILE A 104 -2.58 0.32 3.99
C ILE A 104 -2.74 0.86 5.41
N SER A 105 -3.32 2.05 5.57
CA SER A 105 -3.51 2.66 6.89
C SER A 105 -4.70 3.60 6.94
N SER A 106 -5.29 3.76 8.13
CA SER A 106 -6.35 4.74 8.41
C SER A 106 -5.86 5.77 9.44
N PRO A 107 -4.91 6.66 9.12
CA PRO A 107 -4.32 7.58 10.10
C PRO A 107 -5.26 8.72 10.54
N GLY A 108 -6.49 8.76 10.00
CA GLY A 108 -7.49 9.78 10.28
C GLY A 108 -7.28 11.04 9.44
N LYS A 109 -7.55 12.21 10.01
CA LYS A 109 -7.32 13.49 9.34
C LYS A 109 -5.84 13.81 9.32
N LEU A 110 -5.31 14.11 8.14
CA LEU A 110 -3.94 14.55 7.93
C LEU A 110 -3.92 16.01 7.52
N THR A 111 -2.92 16.74 8.01
CA THR A 111 -2.50 18.02 7.45
C THR A 111 -1.72 17.80 6.15
N ASP A 112 -1.63 18.83 5.30
CA ASP A 112 -0.82 18.78 4.07
C ASP A 112 0.64 18.43 4.36
N LYS A 113 1.17 18.89 5.50
CA LYS A 113 2.53 18.58 5.95
C LYS A 113 2.68 17.09 6.25
N GLU A 114 1.73 16.49 6.97
CA GLU A 114 1.76 15.06 7.30
C GLU A 114 1.60 14.20 6.06
N LEU A 115 0.69 14.56 5.14
CA LEU A 115 0.52 13.87 3.88
C LEU A 115 1.82 13.89 3.04
N ASN A 116 2.47 15.04 2.93
CA ASN A 116 3.76 15.17 2.24
C ASN A 116 4.85 14.31 2.90
N GLN A 117 4.91 14.24 4.23
CA GLN A 117 5.84 13.34 4.92
C GLN A 117 5.60 11.87 4.57
N LEU A 118 4.34 11.44 4.43
CA LEU A 118 4.01 10.09 3.99
C LEU A 118 4.37 9.84 2.52
N GLU A 119 4.19 10.83 1.64
CA GLU A 119 4.63 10.73 0.24
C GLU A 119 6.14 10.55 0.13
N LEU A 120 6.92 11.36 0.85
CA LEU A 120 8.38 11.24 0.88
C LEU A 120 8.82 9.87 1.44
N ALA A 121 8.17 9.38 2.49
CA ALA A 121 8.42 8.04 3.02
C ALA A 121 8.11 6.94 2.01
N ALA A 122 6.99 7.06 1.28
CA ALA A 122 6.60 6.11 0.25
C ALA A 122 7.62 6.07 -0.90
N MET A 123 8.12 7.24 -1.32
CA MET A 123 9.19 7.36 -2.30
C MET A 123 10.50 6.73 -1.80
N GLN A 124 10.89 7.02 -0.55
CA GLN A 124 12.09 6.44 0.08
C GLN A 124 12.04 4.91 0.10
N GLY A 125 10.92 4.33 0.53
CA GLY A 125 10.75 2.87 0.56
C GLY A 125 10.35 2.24 -0.77
N ARG A 126 10.20 3.01 -1.84
CA ARG A 126 9.76 2.56 -3.16
C ARG A 126 8.46 1.73 -3.07
N CYS A 127 7.46 2.28 -2.40
CA CYS A 127 6.20 1.60 -2.11
C CYS A 127 4.98 2.50 -2.35
N GLN A 128 3.80 1.88 -2.37
CA GLN A 128 2.51 2.55 -2.47
C GLN A 128 1.87 2.67 -1.09
N GLY A 129 1.54 3.88 -0.67
CA GLY A 129 0.65 4.14 0.46
C GLY A 129 -0.80 4.19 0.01
N LEU A 130 -1.67 3.41 0.63
CA LEU A 130 -3.11 3.49 0.49
C LEU A 130 -3.72 3.97 1.81
N LEU A 131 -4.13 5.23 1.86
CA LEU A 131 -4.70 5.84 3.05
C LEU A 131 -6.22 5.76 2.99
N LEU A 132 -6.82 5.08 3.95
CA LEU A 132 -8.26 4.97 4.08
C LEU A 132 -8.78 6.13 4.91
N ARG A 133 -9.74 6.86 4.35
CA ARG A 133 -10.42 7.98 5.02
C ARG A 133 -11.91 7.75 5.06
N VAL A 134 -12.50 7.93 6.22
CA VAL A 134 -13.96 7.90 6.37
C VAL A 134 -14.48 9.34 6.33
N ARG A 135 -15.53 9.57 5.55
CA ARG A 135 -16.24 10.86 5.49
C ARG A 135 -17.56 10.81 6.21
#